data_AF-A0A8K0Y030-F1
#
_entry.id   AF-A0A8K0Y030-F1
#
_cell.length_a   1.000
_cell.length_b   1.000
_cell.length_c   1.000
_cell.angle_alpha   90.00
_cell.angle_beta   90.00
_cell.angle_gamma   90.00
#
_symmetry.space_group_name_H-M   'P 1'
#
loop_
_entity.id
_entity.type
_entity.pdbx_description
1 polymer ?
#
loop_
_entity_poly.entity_id
_entity_poly.type
_entity_poly.pdbx_seq_one_letter_code
_entity_poly.pdbx_strand_id
1 'polypeptide(L)' 'MAIHCHSGQAMPAASLHEIHDMLTLALDATERPSGYSQTEREARSYVRAALRRTERLMGVRA' A
#
# COMPACT_ATOMS: atom_id res chain seq x y z
N MET A 1 -23.72 8.22 -8.31
CA MET A 1 -22.35 7.67 -8.34
C MET A 1 -22.36 6.35 -7.60
N ALA A 2 -22.23 5.22 -8.30
CA ALA A 2 -22.23 3.90 -7.66
C ALA A 2 -20.81 3.59 -7.14
N ILE A 3 -20.65 3.57 -5.82
CA ILE A 3 -19.50 2.97 -5.16
C ILE A 3 -19.74 1.46 -5.21
N HIS A 4 -19.15 0.77 -6.19
CA HIS A 4 -19.16 -0.68 -6.21
C HIS A 4 -18.21 -1.18 -5.10
N CYS A 5 -18.77 -1.51 -3.94
CA CYS A 5 -18.07 -2.27 -2.92
C CYS A 5 -17.79 -3.68 -3.49
N HIS A 6 -16.53 -3.97 -3.83
CA HIS A 6 -16.05 -5.33 -4.14
C HIS A 6 -16.00 -6.16 -2.85
N SER A 7 -17.16 -6.43 -2.24
CA SER A 7 -17.25 -7.10 -0.93
C SER A 7 -17.20 -8.63 -1.00
N GLY A 8 -16.91 -9.23 -2.16
CA GLY A 8 -17.04 -10.69 -2.32
C GLY A 8 -16.15 -11.36 -3.36
N GLN A 9 -15.35 -10.60 -4.12
CA GLN A 9 -14.37 -11.20 -5.03
C GLN A 9 -13.00 -11.04 -4.41
N ALA A 10 -12.38 -12.16 -4.02
CA ALA A 10 -10.96 -12.17 -3.72
C ALA A 10 -10.25 -11.55 -4.93
N MET A 11 -9.54 -10.44 -4.72
CA MET A 11 -8.70 -9.88 -5.77
C MET A 11 -7.79 -10.99 -6.29
N PRO A 12 -7.60 -11.13 -7.61
CA PRO A 12 -6.64 -12.07 -8.15
C PRO A 12 -5.28 -11.85 -7.47
N ALA A 13 -4.61 -12.94 -7.08
CA ALA A 13 -3.33 -12.86 -6.39
C ALA A 13 -2.31 -12.01 -7.17
N ALA A 14 -2.32 -12.07 -8.49
CA ALA A 14 -1.49 -11.23 -9.37
C ALA A 14 -1.69 -9.73 -9.10
N SER A 15 -2.94 -9.28 -8.94
CA SER A 15 -3.26 -7.88 -8.65
C SER A 15 -2.82 -7.45 -7.25
N LEU A 16 -2.75 -8.36 -6.28
CA LEU A 16 -2.19 -8.05 -4.95
C LEU A 16 -0.67 -7.87 -5.00
N HIS A 17 0.04 -8.65 -5.82
CA HIS A 17 1.48 -8.48 -6.03
C HIS A 17 1.77 -7.14 -6.73
N GLU A 18 1.00 -6.77 -7.75
CA GLU A 18 1.13 -5.47 -8.41
C GLU A 18 0.91 -4.31 -7.41
N ILE A 19 -0.10 -4.39 -6.56
CA ILE A 19 -0.34 -3.38 -5.51
C ILE A 19 0.83 -3.32 -4.53
N HIS A 20 1.33 -4.47 -4.08
CA HIS A 20 2.49 -4.54 -3.19
C HIS A 20 3.71 -3.84 -3.81
N ASP A 21 4.00 -4.13 -5.08
CA ASP A 21 5.15 -3.58 -5.78
C ASP A 21 5.02 -2.07 -5.99
N MET A 22 3.83 -1.59 -6.35
CA MET A 22 3.55 -0.15 -6.47
C MET A 22 3.71 0.59 -5.13
N LEU A 23 3.22 0.01 -4.02
CA LEU A 23 3.34 0.62 -2.69
C LEU A 23 4.79 0.66 -2.21
N THR A 24 5.56 -0.40 -2.51
CA THR A 24 7.00 -0.47 -2.24
C THR A 24 7.73 0.60 -3.04
N LEU A 25 7.48 0.66 -4.36
CA LEU A 25 8.06 1.66 -5.24
C LEU A 25 7.74 3.09 -4.79
N ALA A 26 6.51 3.35 -4.32
CA ALA A 26 6.14 4.67 -3.82
C ALA A 26 6.93 5.07 -2.55
N LEU A 27 7.22 4.12 -1.66
CA LEU A 27 8.03 4.38 -0.47
C LEU A 27 9.50 4.64 -0.82
N ASP A 28 10.04 3.91 -1.78
CA ASP A 28 11.42 4.06 -2.24
C ASP A 28 11.59 5.36 -3.03
N ALA A 29 10.69 5.64 -3.98
CA ALA A 29 10.73 6.84 -4.80
C ALA A 29 10.56 8.13 -4.00
N THR A 30 9.89 8.06 -2.84
CA THR A 30 9.73 9.20 -1.93
C THR A 30 10.73 9.20 -0.78
N GLU A 31 11.75 8.34 -0.80
CA GLU A 31 12.80 8.33 0.21
C GLU A 31 13.68 9.59 0.11
N ARG A 32 13.91 10.26 1.25
CA ARG A 32 14.68 11.51 1.31
C ARG A 32 15.66 11.50 2.50
N PRO A 33 16.99 11.61 2.26
CA PRO A 33 17.99 11.61 3.33
C PRO A 33 17.88 12.79 4.30
N SER A 34 17.39 13.94 3.81
CA SER A 34 17.18 15.15 4.61
C SER A 34 16.00 15.06 5.58
N GLY A 35 15.29 13.92 5.59
CA GLY A 35 14.04 13.75 6.30
C GLY A 35 12.83 14.27 5.51
N TYR A 36 11.68 14.24 6.19
CA TYR A 36 10.36 14.48 5.62
C TYR A 36 9.65 15.60 6.39
N SER A 37 8.92 16.46 5.68
CA SER A 37 7.93 17.35 6.27
C SER A 37 6.84 16.57 7.01
N GLN A 38 6.06 17.22 7.86
CA GLN A 38 4.97 16.57 8.59
C GLN A 38 3.96 15.88 7.65
N THR A 39 3.57 16.58 6.58
CA THR A 39 2.63 16.05 5.58
C THR A 39 3.20 14.83 4.84
N GLU A 40 4.48 14.86 4.45
CA GLU A 40 5.15 13.72 3.83
C GLU A 40 5.25 12.52 4.79
N ARG A 41 5.55 12.76 6.08
CA ARG A 41 5.56 11.70 7.10
C ARG A 41 4.21 11.04 7.24
N GLU A 42 3.14 11.83 7.28
CA GLU A 42 1.78 11.32 7.39
C GLU A 42 1.39 10.52 6.15
N ALA A 43 1.63 11.05 4.95
CA ALA A 43 1.39 10.34 3.69
C ALA A 43 2.15 9.00 3.65
N ARG A 44 3.44 9.00 3.98
CA ARG A 44 4.25 7.77 4.07
C ARG A 44 3.72 6.80 5.12
N SER A 45 3.19 7.29 6.24
CA SER A 45 2.55 6.44 7.26
C SER A 45 1.35 5.68 6.70
N TYR A 46 0.48 6.37 5.95
CA TYR A 46 -0.66 5.74 5.28
C TYR A 46 -0.23 4.71 4.24
N VAL A 47 0.79 5.02 3.42
CA VAL A 47 1.33 4.08 2.43
C VAL A 47 1.91 2.84 3.11
N ARG A 48 2.68 3.01 4.20
CA ARG A 48 3.19 1.87 5.00
C ARG A 48 2.05 1.05 5.61
N ALA A 49 0.97 1.69 6.06
CA ALA A 49 -0.19 0.98 6.59
C ALA A 49 -0.92 0.16 5.52
N ALA A 50 -1.07 0.73 4.32
CA ALA A 50 -1.62 0.03 3.15
C ALA A 50 -0.76 -1.18 2.78
N LEU A 51 0.57 -1.01 2.69
CA LEU A 51 1.50 -2.10 2.37
C LEU A 51 1.38 -3.26 3.38
N ARG A 52 1.36 -2.94 4.69
CA ARG A 52 1.15 -3.96 5.73
C ARG A 52 -0.17 -4.71 5.59
N ARG A 53 -1.24 -4.03 5.18
CA ARG A 53 -2.53 -4.66 4.93
C ARG A 53 -2.46 -5.57 3.71
N THR A 54 -1.79 -5.15 2.65
CA THR A 54 -1.56 -5.96 1.44
C THR A 54 -0.74 -7.20 1.77
N GLU A 55 0.35 -7.08 2.53
CA GLU A 55 1.15 -8.22 3.01
C GLU A 55 0.31 -9.25 3.79
N ARG A 56 -0.64 -8.80 4.62
CA ARG A 56 -1.58 -9.69 5.31
C ARG A 56 -2.54 -10.40 4.36
N LEU A 57 -3.09 -9.68 3.38
CA LEU A 57 -3.96 -10.26 2.36
C LEU A 57 -3.23 -11.28 1.48
N MET A 58 -1.92 -11.09 1.27
CA MET A 58 -1.04 -12.02 0.57
C MET A 58 -0.58 -13.20 1.45
N GLY A 59 -0.83 -13.16 2.76
CA GLY A 59 -0.34 -14.17 3.71
C GLY A 59 1.17 -14.09 4.01
N VAL A 60 1.84 -13.00 3.63
CA VAL A 60 3.28 -12.76 3.88
C VAL A 60 3.52 -12.33 5.33
N ARG A 61 2.55 -11.61 5.92
CA ARG A 61 2.62 -11.09 7.29
C ARG A 61 1.42 -11.56 8.10
N ALA A 62 1.69 -12.02 9.32
CA ALA A 62 0.68 -12.41 10.32
C ALA A 62 -0.05 -11.22 10.93
#